data_AF-A0A1Z5TMF3-F1
#
_entry.id   AF-A0A1Z5TMF3-F1
#
_cell.length_a   1.000
_cell.length_b   1.000
_cell.length_c   1.000
_cell.angle_alpha   90.00
_cell.angle_beta   90.00
_cell.angle_gamma   90.00
#
_symmetry.space_group_name_H-M   'P 1'
#
loop_
_entity.id
_entity.type
_entity.pdbx_description
1 polymer ?
#
loop_
_entity_poly.entity_id
_entity_poly.type
_entity_poly.pdbx_seq_one_letter_code
_entity_poly.pdbx_strand_id
1 'polypeptide(L)'
;MAEMPTLPHTHVASAHLKRKHDEIVDRASDEDERGHGMTRVAKPPAHDEDLDKQRIEDDADSGSDASAFECILDDVELNPFVAPPDDPSALRPEYAAQIREALRRIGPAEFMRTYVTNPKIPIKLLGTAFGIDPGLNFDSESYLRVLSMAIIRAYQKRQKLPQYNTIDDAAELLRQSKNIMVITGAGISTSLGIPDFRSKGTGFYDKLRDMGYEGGEDVFDIYNFDENPSIFYSLAGEILPDQQRYTPTHAFIKLLQDKGKLQTNYTQNIDNLEEVLIAVN
;
A
#
# COMPACT_ATOMS: atom_id res chain seq x y z
N MET A 1 -43.13 -17.08 1.01
CA MET A 1 -42.19 -17.57 -0.01
C MET A 1 -42.20 -16.57 -1.14
N ALA A 2 -41.16 -15.75 -1.27
CA ALA A 2 -41.03 -14.76 -2.33
C ALA A 2 -39.75 -15.07 -3.10
N GLU A 3 -39.88 -15.23 -4.42
CA GLU A 3 -38.81 -15.63 -5.34
C GLU A 3 -37.73 -14.55 -5.48
N MET A 4 -36.47 -14.99 -5.48
CA MET A 4 -35.32 -14.14 -5.76
C MET A 4 -35.11 -13.98 -7.27
N PRO A 5 -34.76 -12.78 -7.77
CA PRO A 5 -34.53 -12.57 -9.20
C PRO A 5 -33.14 -13.07 -9.62
N THR A 6 -33.10 -13.94 -10.62
CA THR A 6 -31.88 -14.44 -11.28
C THR A 6 -31.34 -13.43 -12.29
N LEU A 7 -30.01 -13.23 -12.32
CA LEU A 7 -29.31 -12.34 -13.27
C LEU A 7 -28.93 -13.05 -14.58
N PRO A 8 -28.84 -12.33 -15.72
CA PRO A 8 -28.53 -12.92 -17.03
C PRO A 8 -27.02 -13.17 -17.23
N HIS A 9 -26.70 -14.26 -17.91
CA HIS A 9 -25.35 -14.64 -18.33
C HIS A 9 -24.94 -13.90 -19.61
N THR A 10 -23.75 -13.32 -19.64
CA THR A 10 -23.11 -12.80 -20.87
C THR A 10 -21.73 -13.44 -21.08
N HIS A 11 -21.55 -13.99 -22.28
CA HIS A 11 -20.35 -14.67 -22.76
C HIS A 11 -19.13 -13.74 -22.86
N VAL A 12 -17.96 -14.22 -22.44
CA VAL A 12 -16.65 -13.58 -22.63
C VAL A 12 -15.99 -14.16 -23.88
N ALA A 13 -15.57 -13.30 -24.81
CA ALA A 13 -14.73 -13.66 -25.96
C ALA A 13 -13.27 -13.29 -25.68
N SER A 14 -12.36 -14.27 -25.78
CA SER A 14 -10.92 -14.12 -25.60
C SER A 14 -10.24 -13.69 -26.91
N ALA A 15 -9.36 -12.68 -26.86
CA ALA A 15 -8.45 -12.37 -27.97
C ALA A 15 -7.00 -12.37 -27.47
N HIS A 16 -6.21 -13.32 -28.00
CA HIS A 16 -4.76 -13.39 -27.92
C HIS A 16 -4.13 -12.55 -29.02
N LEU A 17 -3.10 -11.73 -28.72
CA LEU A 17 -2.07 -11.40 -29.72
C LEU A 17 -0.69 -11.17 -29.11
N LYS A 18 0.32 -11.60 -29.89
CA LYS A 18 1.68 -12.01 -29.54
C LYS A 18 2.64 -10.83 -29.29
N ARG A 19 3.59 -11.02 -28.37
CA ARG A 19 4.81 -10.21 -28.27
C ARG A 19 5.83 -10.64 -29.34
N LYS A 20 6.57 -9.68 -29.90
CA LYS A 20 7.78 -9.92 -30.70
C LYS A 20 8.98 -9.26 -30.01
N HIS A 21 10.01 -10.07 -29.79
CA HIS A 21 11.39 -9.71 -29.47
C HIS A 21 12.09 -9.19 -30.73
N ASP A 22 13.11 -8.33 -30.57
CA ASP A 22 14.37 -8.22 -31.33
C ASP A 22 15.26 -7.24 -30.52
N GLU A 23 16.31 -7.69 -29.82
CA GLU A 23 17.71 -7.92 -30.22
C GLU A 23 18.63 -6.69 -30.27
N ILE A 24 19.59 -6.75 -29.34
CA ILE A 24 20.85 -6.05 -29.05
C ILE A 24 21.68 -5.59 -30.26
N VAL A 25 22.26 -4.39 -30.19
CA VAL A 25 23.65 -4.13 -30.66
C VAL A 25 24.36 -3.14 -29.72
N ASP A 26 25.51 -3.59 -29.24
CA ASP A 26 26.51 -2.91 -28.42
C ASP A 26 27.53 -2.14 -29.29
N ARG A 27 28.02 -0.98 -28.85
CA ARG A 27 29.38 -0.45 -29.14
C ARG A 27 29.68 0.88 -28.43
N ALA A 28 30.75 0.84 -27.65
CA ALA A 28 31.44 1.93 -26.96
C ALA A 28 32.24 2.86 -27.90
N SER A 29 32.49 4.12 -27.47
CA SER A 29 33.81 4.71 -27.18
C SER A 29 33.87 6.25 -27.40
N ASP A 30 34.42 6.93 -26.38
CA ASP A 30 35.30 8.11 -26.37
C ASP A 30 34.80 9.55 -26.64
N GLU A 31 34.83 10.31 -25.53
CA GLU A 31 35.47 11.63 -25.23
C GLU A 31 35.42 12.85 -26.18
N ASP A 32 35.17 13.98 -25.49
CA ASP A 32 35.69 15.35 -25.64
C ASP A 32 35.03 16.44 -26.52
N GLU A 33 34.49 17.41 -25.77
CA GLU A 33 34.66 18.87 -25.84
C GLU A 33 34.07 19.76 -26.96
N ARG A 34 33.39 20.81 -26.44
CA ARG A 34 33.22 22.20 -26.94
C ARG A 34 32.12 22.51 -27.99
N GLY A 35 31.08 23.17 -27.49
CA GLY A 35 30.82 24.59 -27.84
C GLY A 35 29.68 24.94 -28.81
N HIS A 36 28.67 25.63 -28.26
CA HIS A 36 27.80 26.66 -28.87
C HIS A 36 26.86 26.28 -30.04
N GLY A 37 25.55 26.47 -29.82
CA GLY A 37 24.59 26.64 -30.92
C GLY A 37 23.13 26.43 -30.52
N MET A 38 22.48 27.47 -29.98
CA MET A 38 21.02 27.53 -29.84
C MET A 38 20.34 27.23 -31.18
N THR A 39 19.58 26.13 -31.25
CA THR A 39 18.66 25.87 -32.36
C THR A 39 17.33 25.39 -31.78
N ARG A 40 16.28 26.21 -31.98
CA ARG A 40 14.89 25.89 -31.66
C ARG A 40 14.44 24.71 -32.53
N VAL A 41 13.98 23.61 -31.93
CA VAL A 41 13.33 22.50 -32.62
C VAL A 41 11.84 22.54 -32.34
N ALA A 42 11.06 22.53 -33.43
CA ALA A 42 9.61 22.58 -33.44
C ALA A 42 8.98 21.28 -32.94
N LYS A 43 7.84 21.42 -32.26
CA LYS A 43 7.00 20.34 -31.73
C LYS A 43 6.28 19.60 -32.89
N PRO A 44 6.34 18.26 -33.00
CA PRO A 44 5.52 17.51 -33.95
C PRO A 44 4.05 17.41 -33.49
N PRO A 45 3.10 17.16 -34.41
CA PRO A 45 1.67 17.36 -34.19
C PRO A 45 1.01 16.26 -33.37
N ALA A 46 -0.11 16.64 -32.77
CA ALA A 46 -0.98 15.81 -31.94
C ALA A 46 -1.54 14.60 -32.71
N HIS A 47 -1.49 13.44 -32.06
CA HIS A 47 -2.37 12.31 -32.35
C HIS A 47 -3.20 12.04 -31.09
N ASP A 48 -4.52 12.03 -31.30
CA ASP A 48 -5.58 11.68 -30.36
C ASP A 48 -5.27 10.36 -29.63
N GLU A 49 -4.98 10.45 -28.33
CA GLU A 49 -5.28 9.43 -27.33
C GLU A 49 -5.85 10.13 -26.09
N ASP A 50 -6.89 10.95 -26.29
CA ASP A 50 -7.80 11.32 -25.21
C ASP A 50 -8.70 10.12 -24.95
N LEU A 51 -8.52 9.47 -23.79
CA LEU A 51 -9.50 8.74 -22.96
C LEU A 51 -8.75 7.68 -22.11
N ASP A 52 -8.07 8.11 -21.02
CA ASP A 52 -7.92 7.33 -19.75
C ASP A 52 -6.86 7.89 -18.78
N LYS A 53 -6.65 9.22 -18.72
CA LYS A 53 -5.81 9.84 -17.68
C LYS A 53 -6.40 11.13 -17.14
N GLN A 54 -7.67 11.11 -16.74
CA GLN A 54 -8.10 12.00 -15.65
C GLN A 54 -7.50 11.48 -14.34
N ARG A 55 -6.21 11.77 -14.21
CA ARG A 55 -5.53 11.96 -12.95
C ARG A 55 -6.39 12.96 -12.20
N ILE A 56 -6.92 12.54 -11.06
CA ILE A 56 -7.53 13.43 -10.07
C ILE A 56 -6.37 14.33 -9.62
N GLU A 57 -6.21 15.47 -10.26
CA GLU A 57 -5.31 16.54 -9.85
C GLU A 57 -5.99 17.27 -8.68
N ASP A 58 -5.41 17.07 -7.50
CA ASP A 58 -5.17 18.07 -6.47
C ASP A 58 -6.31 19.02 -6.09
N ASP A 59 -7.16 18.58 -5.15
CA ASP A 59 -7.72 19.48 -4.13
C ASP A 59 -6.83 19.45 -2.89
N ALA A 60 -5.77 20.28 -2.93
CA ALA A 60 -4.81 20.52 -1.86
C ALA A 60 -5.39 21.31 -0.65
N ASP A 61 -6.71 21.22 -0.41
CA ASP A 61 -7.44 21.88 0.68
C ASP A 61 -8.20 20.88 1.58
N SER A 62 -8.00 19.56 1.37
CA SER A 62 -8.76 18.49 2.06
C SER A 62 -7.97 17.69 3.12
N GLY A 63 -6.72 18.09 3.43
CA GLY A 63 -5.78 17.28 4.22
C GLY A 63 -6.26 16.92 5.64
N SER A 64 -7.10 17.76 6.26
CA SER A 64 -7.66 17.49 7.60
C SER A 64 -8.72 16.39 7.58
N ASP A 65 -9.63 16.41 6.61
CA ASP A 65 -10.77 15.47 6.59
C ASP A 65 -10.37 14.13 5.97
N ALA A 66 -9.48 14.13 4.97
CA ALA A 66 -8.99 12.90 4.35
C ALA A 66 -8.26 12.00 5.36
N SER A 67 -7.42 12.58 6.21
CA SER A 67 -6.71 11.84 7.27
C SER A 67 -7.68 11.28 8.31
N ALA A 68 -8.71 12.04 8.71
CA ALA A 68 -9.74 11.57 9.63
C ALA A 68 -10.52 10.36 9.07
N PHE A 69 -10.89 10.40 7.79
CA PHE A 69 -11.56 9.26 7.14
C PHE A 69 -10.65 8.05 6.97
N GLU A 70 -9.36 8.23 6.69
CA GLU A 70 -8.40 7.11 6.67
C GLU A 70 -8.25 6.46 8.05
N CYS A 71 -8.17 7.25 9.14
CA CYS A 71 -8.15 6.70 10.49
C CYS A 71 -9.40 5.87 10.80
N ILE A 72 -10.58 6.32 10.36
CA ILE A 72 -11.84 5.57 10.49
C ILE A 72 -11.75 4.23 9.73
N LEU A 73 -11.22 4.24 8.51
CA LEU A 73 -11.11 3.03 7.68
C LEU A 73 -10.08 2.04 8.24
N ASP A 74 -9.00 2.54 8.83
CA ASP A 74 -8.02 1.72 9.53
C ASP A 74 -8.65 1.03 10.74
N ASP A 75 -9.46 1.73 11.54
CA ASP A 75 -10.21 1.12 12.64
C ASP A 75 -11.24 0.11 12.14
N VAL A 76 -11.97 0.41 11.06
CA VAL A 76 -12.89 -0.55 10.42
C VAL A 76 -12.16 -1.80 9.93
N GLU A 77 -10.93 -1.68 9.45
CA GLU A 77 -10.15 -2.83 9.00
C GLU A 77 -9.63 -3.68 10.18
N LEU A 78 -9.23 -3.04 11.28
CA LEU A 78 -8.76 -3.71 12.50
C LEU A 78 -9.92 -4.34 13.29
N ASN A 79 -11.03 -3.61 13.39
CA ASN A 79 -12.20 -3.91 14.21
C ASN A 79 -13.47 -3.83 13.35
N PRO A 80 -13.64 -4.70 12.33
CA PRO A 80 -14.79 -4.64 11.45
C PRO A 80 -16.07 -4.89 12.24
N PHE A 81 -17.11 -4.12 11.94
CA PHE A 81 -18.44 -4.36 12.49
C PHE A 81 -18.93 -5.76 12.08
N VAL A 82 -19.26 -6.58 13.10
CA VAL A 82 -19.85 -7.90 12.93
C VAL A 82 -21.06 -7.99 13.84
N ALA A 83 -22.25 -8.06 13.25
CA ALA A 83 -23.48 -8.25 13.99
C ALA A 83 -23.84 -9.73 14.14
N PRO A 84 -24.67 -10.08 15.14
CA PRO A 84 -25.29 -11.40 15.22
C PRO A 84 -26.04 -11.78 13.93
N PRO A 85 -26.17 -13.07 13.58
CA PRO A 85 -26.77 -13.52 12.32
C PRO A 85 -28.20 -13.01 12.03
N ASP A 86 -28.95 -12.68 13.07
CA ASP A 86 -30.35 -12.24 13.00
C ASP A 86 -30.54 -10.74 13.30
N ASP A 87 -29.45 -9.97 13.37
CA ASP A 87 -29.52 -8.53 13.62
C ASP A 87 -30.05 -7.78 12.38
N PRO A 88 -31.19 -7.06 12.49
CA PRO A 88 -31.78 -6.35 11.35
C PRO A 88 -30.96 -5.13 10.90
N SER A 89 -29.99 -4.67 11.69
CA SER A 89 -29.11 -3.56 11.35
C SER A 89 -27.97 -3.96 10.42
N ALA A 90 -27.78 -5.27 10.17
CA ALA A 90 -26.67 -5.79 9.39
C ALA A 90 -27.11 -6.70 8.23
N LEU A 91 -26.30 -6.74 7.17
CA LEU A 91 -26.47 -7.76 6.14
C LEU A 91 -26.06 -9.11 6.69
N ARG A 92 -26.84 -10.14 6.33
CA ARG A 92 -26.46 -11.53 6.58
C ARG A 92 -25.08 -11.81 5.97
N PRO A 93 -24.21 -12.57 6.66
CA PRO A 93 -22.83 -12.81 6.21
C PRO A 93 -22.72 -13.35 4.78
N GLU A 94 -23.62 -14.26 4.39
CA GLU A 94 -23.67 -14.84 3.04
C GLU A 94 -23.96 -13.78 1.96
N TYR A 95 -24.92 -12.90 2.23
CA TYR A 95 -25.28 -11.84 1.29
C TYR A 95 -24.20 -10.75 1.24
N ALA A 96 -23.59 -10.41 2.38
CA ALA A 96 -22.42 -9.52 2.42
C ALA A 96 -21.25 -10.07 1.59
N ALA A 97 -21.02 -11.40 1.62
CA ALA A 97 -20.01 -12.05 0.78
C ALA A 97 -20.35 -11.94 -0.72
N GLN A 98 -21.61 -12.14 -1.10
CA GLN A 98 -22.08 -11.95 -2.48
C GLN A 98 -21.91 -10.50 -2.96
N ILE A 99 -22.16 -9.51 -2.11
CA ILE A 99 -21.92 -8.09 -2.40
C ILE A 99 -20.42 -7.84 -2.70
N ARG A 100 -19.52 -8.35 -1.84
CA ARG A 100 -18.07 -8.21 -2.05
C ARG A 100 -17.57 -8.98 -3.28
N GLU A 101 -18.22 -10.08 -3.64
CA GLU A 101 -17.93 -10.80 -4.89
C GLU A 101 -18.44 -10.04 -6.12
N ALA A 102 -19.62 -9.43 -6.04
CA ALA A 102 -20.16 -8.58 -7.09
C ALA A 102 -19.22 -7.41 -7.38
N LEU A 103 -18.71 -6.73 -6.34
CA LEU A 103 -17.69 -5.68 -6.46
C LEU A 103 -16.48 -6.15 -7.28
N ARG A 104 -15.94 -7.33 -6.96
CA ARG A 104 -14.80 -7.91 -7.68
C ARG A 104 -15.12 -8.24 -9.13
N ARG A 105 -16.35 -8.67 -9.42
CA ARG A 105 -16.77 -9.09 -10.75
C ARG A 105 -17.04 -7.91 -11.70
N ILE A 106 -17.65 -6.83 -11.19
CA ILE A 106 -18.10 -5.70 -12.03
C ILE A 106 -17.21 -4.47 -11.92
N GLY A 107 -16.29 -4.44 -10.95
CA GLY A 107 -15.41 -3.31 -10.67
C GLY A 107 -16.10 -2.19 -9.88
N PRO A 108 -15.31 -1.24 -9.34
CA PRO A 108 -15.81 -0.23 -8.41
C PRO A 108 -16.79 0.76 -9.06
N ALA A 109 -16.53 1.24 -10.28
CA ALA A 109 -17.38 2.23 -10.93
C ALA A 109 -18.82 1.72 -11.16
N GLU A 110 -18.95 0.52 -11.73
CA GLU A 110 -20.25 -0.11 -11.97
C GLU A 110 -20.92 -0.54 -10.66
N PHE A 111 -20.13 -0.95 -9.66
CA PHE A 111 -20.63 -1.25 -8.33
C PHE A 111 -21.24 -0.02 -7.66
N MET A 112 -20.55 1.12 -7.67
CA MET A 112 -21.05 2.39 -7.13
C MET A 112 -22.37 2.79 -7.80
N ARG A 113 -22.43 2.73 -9.14
CA ARG A 113 -23.65 3.02 -9.89
C ARG A 113 -24.83 2.13 -9.48
N THR A 114 -24.57 0.84 -9.30
CA THR A 114 -25.60 -0.17 -9.03
C THR A 114 -26.07 -0.19 -7.58
N TYR A 115 -25.16 -0.01 -6.62
CA TYR A 115 -25.43 -0.23 -5.19
C TYR A 115 -25.48 1.05 -4.36
N VAL A 116 -24.84 2.13 -4.84
CA VAL A 116 -24.79 3.41 -4.12
C VAL A 116 -25.71 4.46 -4.77
N THR A 117 -25.61 4.66 -6.09
CA THR A 117 -26.43 5.67 -6.79
C THR A 117 -27.89 5.25 -6.98
N ASN A 118 -28.14 3.96 -7.21
CA ASN A 118 -29.49 3.40 -7.33
C ASN A 118 -29.73 2.28 -6.29
N PRO A 119 -29.77 2.63 -5.00
CA PRO A 119 -29.69 1.65 -3.93
C PRO A 119 -30.96 0.79 -3.86
N LYS A 120 -30.80 -0.52 -4.06
CA LYS A 120 -31.84 -1.52 -3.74
C LYS A 120 -31.88 -1.88 -2.25
N ILE A 121 -30.84 -1.53 -1.51
CA ILE A 121 -30.71 -1.75 -0.07
C ILE A 121 -30.31 -0.43 0.61
N PRO A 122 -30.71 -0.20 1.87
CA PRO A 122 -30.27 1.00 2.59
C PRO A 122 -28.75 1.12 2.62
N ILE A 123 -28.23 2.33 2.41
CA ILE A 123 -26.79 2.61 2.34
C ILE A 123 -26.05 2.22 3.63
N LYS A 124 -26.67 2.46 4.79
CA LYS A 124 -26.12 2.01 6.09
C LYS A 124 -25.98 0.49 6.15
N LEU A 125 -26.97 -0.23 5.64
CA LEU A 125 -26.97 -1.68 5.57
C LEU A 125 -25.90 -2.19 4.59
N LEU A 126 -25.74 -1.53 3.43
CA LEU A 126 -24.65 -1.82 2.48
C LEU A 126 -23.27 -1.67 3.12
N GLY A 127 -23.06 -0.64 3.96
CA GLY A 127 -21.79 -0.42 4.65
C GLY A 127 -21.37 -1.58 5.55
N THR A 128 -22.31 -2.32 6.12
CA THR A 128 -22.00 -3.53 6.91
C THR A 128 -21.31 -4.62 6.10
N ALA A 129 -21.49 -4.67 4.77
CA ALA A 129 -20.72 -5.57 3.90
C ALA A 129 -19.22 -5.23 3.85
N PHE A 130 -18.85 -4.03 4.25
CA PHE A 130 -17.47 -3.52 4.28
C PHE A 130 -16.98 -3.29 5.72
N GLY A 131 -17.70 -3.79 6.73
CA GLY A 131 -17.31 -3.67 8.14
C GLY A 131 -17.63 -2.32 8.77
N ILE A 132 -18.35 -1.43 8.08
CA ILE A 132 -18.75 -0.13 8.63
C ILE A 132 -19.94 -0.33 9.57
N ASP A 133 -19.82 0.20 10.79
CA ASP A 133 -20.90 0.18 11.78
C ASP A 133 -22.06 1.12 11.35
N PRO A 134 -23.30 0.59 11.19
CA PRO A 134 -24.46 1.40 10.81
C PRO A 134 -24.83 2.46 11.87
N GLY A 135 -24.38 2.28 13.12
CA GLY A 135 -24.54 3.17 14.25
C GLY A 135 -23.61 4.40 14.23
N LEU A 136 -22.65 4.46 13.30
CA LEU A 136 -21.81 5.65 13.15
C LEU A 136 -22.68 6.90 12.90
N ASN A 137 -22.45 7.91 13.74
CA ASN A 137 -23.19 9.16 13.72
C ASN A 137 -22.55 10.16 12.73
N PHE A 138 -22.46 9.75 11.47
CA PHE A 138 -22.07 10.62 10.37
C PHE A 138 -23.32 11.20 9.69
N ASP A 139 -23.17 12.42 9.18
CA ASP A 139 -24.11 12.94 8.20
C ASP A 139 -24.05 12.09 6.91
N SER A 140 -25.06 12.23 6.07
CA SER A 140 -25.21 11.43 4.85
C SER A 140 -24.03 11.57 3.89
N GLU A 141 -23.43 12.74 3.78
CA GLU A 141 -22.32 12.98 2.86
C GLU A 141 -21.04 12.30 3.37
N SER A 142 -20.69 12.51 4.63
CA SER A 142 -19.54 11.88 5.28
C SER A 142 -19.64 10.35 5.25
N TYR A 143 -20.84 9.80 5.51
CA TYR A 143 -21.04 8.36 5.40
C TYR A 143 -20.80 7.82 3.98
N LEU A 144 -21.29 8.54 2.95
CA LEU A 144 -21.07 8.15 1.55
C LEU A 144 -19.60 8.22 1.16
N ARG A 145 -18.85 9.19 1.67
CA ARG A 145 -17.39 9.29 1.46
C ARG A 145 -16.67 8.08 2.06
N VAL A 146 -16.89 7.80 3.34
CA VAL A 146 -16.31 6.62 4.02
C VAL A 146 -16.68 5.33 3.31
N LEU A 147 -17.95 5.15 2.92
CA LEU A 147 -18.40 3.98 2.20
C LEU A 147 -17.70 3.83 0.83
N SER A 148 -17.57 4.93 0.08
CA SER A 148 -16.90 4.93 -1.22
C SER A 148 -15.43 4.51 -1.07
N MET A 149 -14.73 5.08 -0.09
CA MET A 149 -13.35 4.72 0.20
C MET A 149 -13.22 3.25 0.64
N ALA A 150 -14.13 2.77 1.51
CA ALA A 150 -14.16 1.37 1.93
C ALA A 150 -14.38 0.40 0.76
N ILE A 151 -15.25 0.75 -0.20
CA ILE A 151 -15.48 -0.03 -1.42
C ILE A 151 -14.20 -0.09 -2.27
N ILE A 152 -13.54 1.05 -2.48
CA ILE A 152 -12.28 1.11 -3.25
C ILE A 152 -11.19 0.29 -2.56
N ARG A 153 -11.02 0.45 -1.25
CA ARG A 153 -10.03 -0.30 -0.44
C ARG A 153 -10.32 -1.79 -0.46
N ALA A 154 -11.58 -2.20 -0.35
CA ALA A 154 -11.99 -3.60 -0.45
C ALA A 154 -11.72 -4.21 -1.84
N TYR A 155 -11.87 -3.42 -2.91
CA TYR A 155 -11.54 -3.86 -4.27
C TYR A 155 -10.03 -3.99 -4.48
N GLN A 156 -9.23 -3.06 -3.94
CA GLN A 156 -7.77 -3.07 -4.03
C GLN A 156 -7.11 -4.12 -3.13
N LYS A 157 -7.83 -4.61 -2.11
CA LYS A 157 -7.30 -5.60 -1.16
C LYS A 157 -6.96 -6.93 -1.85
N ARG A 158 -5.67 -7.28 -1.78
CA ARG A 158 -5.14 -8.54 -2.33
C ARG A 158 -5.84 -9.75 -1.72
N GLN A 159 -6.35 -10.64 -2.57
CA GLN A 159 -6.90 -11.92 -2.12
C GLN A 159 -5.78 -12.89 -1.77
N LYS A 160 -5.89 -13.54 -0.60
CA LYS A 160 -4.96 -14.60 -0.21
C LYS A 160 -5.07 -15.77 -1.20
N LEU A 161 -3.92 -16.28 -1.65
CA LEU A 161 -3.86 -17.46 -2.48
C LEU A 161 -4.15 -18.71 -1.63
N PRO A 162 -5.24 -19.46 -1.89
CA PRO A 162 -5.67 -20.55 -1.03
C PRO A 162 -4.72 -21.76 -1.06
N GLN A 163 -3.82 -21.85 -2.04
CA GLN A 163 -2.89 -22.96 -2.20
C GLN A 163 -1.62 -22.84 -1.33
N TYR A 164 -1.34 -21.69 -0.71
CA TYR A 164 -0.13 -21.48 0.10
C TYR A 164 -0.50 -21.09 1.53
N ASN A 165 -0.26 -21.98 2.50
CA ASN A 165 -0.69 -21.80 3.90
C ASN A 165 0.31 -22.27 4.95
N THR A 166 1.36 -23.00 4.57
CA THR A 166 2.30 -23.64 5.50
C THR A 166 3.70 -23.06 5.39
N ILE A 167 4.55 -23.37 6.37
CA ILE A 167 5.97 -23.02 6.33
C ILE A 167 6.67 -23.77 5.18
N ASP A 168 6.26 -25.01 4.90
CA ASP A 168 6.80 -25.79 3.78
C ASP A 168 6.47 -25.15 2.44
N ASP A 169 5.27 -24.59 2.27
CA ASP A 169 4.90 -23.81 1.08
C ASP A 169 5.82 -22.61 0.91
N ALA A 170 6.12 -21.89 2.00
CA ALA A 170 7.04 -20.75 1.96
C ALA A 170 8.47 -21.18 1.58
N ALA A 171 8.98 -22.27 2.16
CA ALA A 171 10.29 -22.81 1.84
C ALA A 171 10.39 -23.25 0.37
N GLU A 172 9.33 -23.87 -0.16
CA GLU A 172 9.28 -24.28 -1.56
C GLU A 172 9.21 -23.08 -2.51
N LEU A 173 8.39 -22.07 -2.18
CA LEU A 173 8.35 -20.81 -2.94
C LEU A 173 9.73 -20.14 -3.00
N LEU A 174 10.48 -20.12 -1.90
CA LEU A 174 11.85 -19.57 -1.86
C LEU A 174 12.82 -20.40 -2.72
N ARG A 175 12.69 -21.73 -2.71
CA ARG A 175 13.50 -22.62 -3.56
C ARG A 175 13.24 -22.40 -5.05
N GLN A 176 11.98 -22.27 -5.45
CA GLN A 176 11.58 -22.17 -6.85
C GLN A 176 11.72 -20.75 -7.44
N SER A 177 11.55 -19.71 -6.63
CA SER A 177 11.55 -18.32 -7.10
C SER A 177 12.93 -17.85 -7.54
N LYS A 178 12.96 -17.06 -8.62
CA LYS A 178 14.18 -16.43 -9.17
C LYS A 178 14.21 -14.91 -9.03
N ASN A 179 13.05 -14.30 -8.83
CA ASN A 179 12.88 -12.85 -8.69
C ASN A 179 12.15 -12.58 -7.38
N ILE A 180 12.91 -12.49 -6.29
CA ILE A 180 12.38 -12.28 -4.94
C ILE A 180 12.52 -10.80 -4.60
N MET A 181 11.39 -10.15 -4.33
CA MET A 181 11.34 -8.84 -3.72
C MET A 181 11.28 -9.00 -2.21
N VAL A 182 12.20 -8.36 -1.50
CA VAL A 182 12.21 -8.31 -0.04
C VAL A 182 11.80 -6.90 0.40
N ILE A 183 10.93 -6.81 1.41
CA ILE A 183 10.53 -5.55 2.04
C ILE A 183 10.91 -5.65 3.52
N THR A 184 11.70 -4.70 4.00
CA THR A 184 12.29 -4.70 5.35
C THR A 184 11.98 -3.40 6.09
N GLY A 185 11.93 -3.50 7.42
CA GLY A 185 11.79 -2.37 8.32
C GLY A 185 12.52 -2.65 9.63
N ALA A 186 12.36 -1.76 10.61
CA ALA A 186 13.24 -1.69 11.80
C ALA A 186 13.41 -3.01 12.56
N GLY A 187 12.40 -3.89 12.51
CA GLY A 187 12.42 -5.21 13.15
C GLY A 187 13.66 -6.05 12.83
N ILE A 188 14.24 -5.95 11.62
CA ILE A 188 15.42 -6.75 11.24
C ILE A 188 16.71 -6.31 11.94
N SER A 189 16.72 -5.11 12.52
CA SER A 189 17.88 -4.47 13.16
C SER A 189 17.79 -4.49 14.69
N THR A 190 16.62 -4.80 15.27
CA THR A 190 16.38 -4.81 16.73
C THR A 190 17.37 -5.68 17.52
N SER A 191 17.76 -6.84 16.99
CA SER A 191 18.74 -7.73 17.64
C SER A 191 20.16 -7.16 17.73
N LEU A 192 20.46 -6.05 17.05
CA LEU A 192 21.74 -5.32 17.18
C LEU A 192 21.71 -4.27 18.30
N GLY A 193 20.57 -4.15 19.00
CA GLY A 193 20.37 -3.12 20.02
C GLY A 193 19.92 -1.77 19.44
N ILE A 194 19.64 -1.69 18.14
CA ILE A 194 18.98 -0.55 17.52
C ILE A 194 17.50 -0.65 17.88
N PRO A 195 16.94 0.22 18.74
CA PRO A 195 15.53 0.16 19.06
C PRO A 195 14.71 0.44 17.80
N ASP A 196 13.59 -0.26 17.63
CA ASP A 196 12.62 0.18 16.64
C ASP A 196 11.93 1.47 17.13
N PHE A 197 11.13 2.09 16.26
CA PHE A 197 10.46 3.31 16.65
C PHE A 197 9.27 3.07 17.60
N ARG A 198 8.58 1.94 17.46
CA ARG A 198 7.19 1.77 17.92
C ARG A 198 7.00 0.76 19.06
N SER A 199 8.01 -0.05 19.40
CA SER A 199 7.86 -1.08 20.45
C SER A 199 7.61 -0.45 21.82
N LYS A 200 6.59 -0.95 22.51
CA LYS A 200 6.23 -0.47 23.84
C LYS A 200 7.31 -0.82 24.86
N GLY A 201 7.79 0.18 25.60
CA GLY A 201 8.78 0.08 26.67
C GLY A 201 10.24 0.10 26.23
N THR A 202 10.53 -0.11 24.95
CA THR A 202 11.91 -0.15 24.41
C THR A 202 12.10 0.66 23.14
N GLY A 203 11.00 1.04 22.48
CA GLY A 203 11.00 1.77 21.23
C GLY A 203 11.31 3.25 21.42
N PHE A 204 11.79 3.86 20.36
CA PHE A 204 12.26 5.24 20.36
C PHE A 204 11.17 6.27 20.76
N TYR A 205 9.91 6.03 20.39
CA TYR A 205 8.81 6.95 20.70
C TYR A 205 8.49 7.06 22.20
N ASP A 206 8.72 5.99 22.97
CA ASP A 206 8.50 6.06 24.43
C ASP A 206 9.54 6.97 25.10
N LYS A 207 10.79 7.00 24.61
CA LYS A 207 11.80 7.96 25.08
C LYS A 207 11.42 9.41 24.76
N LEU A 208 10.83 9.64 23.59
CA LEU A 208 10.37 10.97 23.17
C LEU A 208 9.23 11.49 24.03
N ARG A 209 8.30 10.62 24.43
CA ARG A 209 7.26 10.97 25.40
C ARG A 209 7.83 11.39 26.74
N ASP A 210 8.88 10.73 27.22
CA ASP A 210 9.56 11.13 28.46
C ASP A 210 10.24 12.51 28.34
N MET A 211 10.60 12.93 27.11
CA MET A 211 11.14 14.26 26.79
C MET A 211 10.06 15.33 26.55
N GLY A 212 8.77 14.97 26.63
CA GLY A 212 7.65 15.89 26.52
C GLY A 212 7.05 16.04 25.11
N TYR A 213 7.38 15.16 24.18
CA TYR A 213 6.79 15.16 22.83
C TYR A 213 5.50 14.34 22.78
N GLU A 214 4.48 14.84 22.07
CA GLU A 214 3.18 14.19 21.94
C GLU A 214 3.20 13.06 20.89
N GLY A 215 3.91 13.25 19.77
CA GLY A 215 4.13 12.26 18.73
C GLY A 215 5.61 11.98 18.51
N GLY A 216 6.00 10.70 18.47
CA GLY A 216 7.38 10.35 18.11
C GLY A 216 7.73 10.60 16.64
N GLU A 217 6.70 10.82 15.80
CA GLU A 217 6.80 11.17 14.40
C GLU A 217 7.17 12.66 14.20
N ASP A 218 6.85 13.52 15.18
CA ASP A 218 7.10 14.98 15.13
C ASP A 218 8.57 15.32 14.92
N VAL A 219 9.47 14.48 15.43
CA VAL A 219 10.92 14.69 15.32
C VAL A 219 11.47 14.40 13.92
N PHE A 220 10.69 13.69 13.10
CA PHE A 220 11.01 13.40 11.71
C PHE A 220 10.21 14.24 10.72
N ASP A 221 9.38 15.17 11.21
CA ASP A 221 8.65 16.13 10.38
C ASP A 221 9.60 17.23 9.88
N ILE A 222 9.52 17.54 8.58
CA ILE A 222 10.41 18.50 7.93
C ILE A 222 10.19 19.94 8.41
N TYR A 223 8.96 20.31 8.74
CA TYR A 223 8.64 21.65 9.22
C TYR A 223 9.14 21.83 10.66
N ASN A 224 8.96 20.82 11.52
CA ASN A 224 9.54 20.83 12.87
C ASN A 224 11.08 20.86 12.83
N PHE A 225 11.68 20.17 11.86
CA PHE A 225 13.13 20.21 11.65
C PHE A 225 13.62 21.61 11.25
N ASP A 226 12.91 22.29 10.35
CA ASP A 226 13.24 23.66 9.94
C ASP A 226 13.07 24.68 11.08
N GLU A 227 12.09 24.48 11.96
CA GLU A 227 11.89 25.32 13.14
C GLU A 227 12.96 25.11 14.21
N ASN A 228 13.27 23.84 14.54
CA ASN A 228 14.29 23.52 15.54
C ASN A 228 14.97 22.16 15.28
N PRO A 229 16.06 22.13 14.50
CA PRO A 229 16.75 20.89 14.15
C PRO A 229 17.50 20.26 15.34
N SER A 230 17.67 21.00 16.44
CA SER A 230 18.38 20.52 17.64
C SER A 230 17.72 19.28 18.23
N ILE A 231 16.40 19.14 18.09
CA ILE A 231 15.63 18.00 18.60
C ILE A 231 16.07 16.72 17.88
N PHE A 232 16.05 16.75 16.55
CA PHE A 232 16.54 15.65 15.73
C PHE A 232 18.01 15.32 16.05
N TYR A 233 18.89 16.32 16.08
CA TYR A 233 20.32 16.09 16.35
C TYR A 233 20.61 15.58 17.76
N SER A 234 19.78 15.91 18.75
CA SER A 234 19.91 15.35 20.11
C SER A 234 19.70 13.84 20.15
N LEU A 235 19.01 13.29 19.15
CA LEU A 235 18.66 11.88 19.08
C LEU A 235 19.36 11.12 17.96
N ALA A 236 19.80 11.80 16.89
CA ALA A 236 20.43 11.18 15.73
C ALA A 236 21.63 10.30 16.13
N GLY A 237 22.36 10.68 17.17
CA GLY A 237 23.47 9.88 17.72
C GLY A 237 23.06 8.55 18.34
N GLU A 238 21.80 8.39 18.77
CA GLU A 238 21.27 7.11 19.27
C GLU A 238 20.70 6.22 18.15
N ILE A 239 20.30 6.82 17.03
CA ILE A 239 19.68 6.12 15.88
C ILE A 239 20.75 5.55 14.94
N LEU A 240 21.87 6.24 14.76
CA LEU A 240 22.92 5.82 13.84
C LEU A 240 23.77 4.70 14.47
N PRO A 241 23.80 3.49 13.89
CA PRO A 241 24.54 2.37 14.48
C PRO A 241 26.05 2.48 14.28
N ASP A 242 26.76 1.69 15.09
CA ASP A 242 28.12 1.27 14.76
C ASP A 242 28.09 0.33 13.55
N GLN A 243 28.57 0.80 12.39
CA GLN A 243 28.39 0.21 11.05
C GLN A 243 29.11 -1.14 10.81
N GLN A 244 29.44 -1.91 11.85
CA GLN A 244 30.26 -3.12 11.73
C GLN A 244 29.52 -4.44 12.00
N ARG A 245 28.22 -4.42 12.30
CA ARG A 245 27.46 -5.64 12.65
C ARG A 245 26.16 -5.72 11.87
N TYR A 246 25.76 -6.95 11.54
CA TYR A 246 24.56 -7.25 10.80
C TYR A 246 23.85 -8.48 11.38
N THR A 247 22.54 -8.59 11.15
CA THR A 247 21.73 -9.70 11.69
C THR A 247 21.71 -10.91 10.76
N PRO A 248 21.30 -12.10 11.24
CA PRO A 248 21.06 -13.25 10.37
C PRO A 248 20.09 -12.96 9.21
N THR A 249 19.12 -12.06 9.41
CA THR A 249 18.20 -11.62 8.35
C THR A 249 18.92 -10.85 7.25
N HIS A 250 19.82 -9.93 7.59
CA HIS A 250 20.66 -9.24 6.60
C HIS A 250 21.53 -10.24 5.81
N ALA A 251 22.16 -11.18 6.52
CA ALA A 251 22.95 -12.25 5.89
C ALA A 251 22.11 -13.15 4.98
N PHE A 252 20.84 -13.42 5.32
CA PHE A 252 19.91 -14.16 4.48
C PHE A 252 19.57 -13.39 3.19
N ILE A 253 19.34 -12.08 3.26
CA ILE A 253 19.09 -11.25 2.06
C ILE A 253 20.33 -11.27 1.15
N LYS A 254 21.53 -11.13 1.73
CA LYS A 254 22.79 -11.28 0.99
C LYS A 254 22.91 -12.66 0.33
N LEU A 255 22.52 -13.74 1.03
CA LEU A 255 22.50 -15.09 0.46
C LEU A 255 21.55 -15.21 -0.74
N LEU A 256 20.40 -14.52 -0.72
CA LEU A 256 19.50 -14.47 -1.89
C LEU A 256 20.15 -13.76 -3.07
N GLN A 257 20.88 -12.66 -2.83
CA GLN A 257 21.65 -11.96 -3.85
C GLN A 257 22.75 -12.84 -4.44
N ASP A 258 23.55 -13.49 -3.59
CA ASP A 258 24.64 -14.38 -4.01
C ASP A 258 24.16 -15.58 -4.82
N LYS A 259 22.91 -15.99 -4.61
CA LYS A 259 22.25 -17.03 -5.40
C LYS A 259 21.55 -16.51 -6.66
N GLY A 260 21.64 -15.21 -6.97
CA GLY A 260 20.97 -14.58 -8.11
C GLY A 260 19.45 -14.65 -8.04
N LYS A 261 18.89 -14.67 -6.82
CA LYS A 261 17.44 -14.78 -6.56
C LYS A 261 16.82 -13.47 -6.09
N LEU A 262 17.62 -12.56 -5.54
CA LEU A 262 17.14 -11.26 -5.08
C LEU A 262 16.93 -10.34 -6.28
N GLN A 263 15.69 -9.90 -6.49
CA GLN A 263 15.39 -8.84 -7.46
C GLN A 263 15.71 -7.47 -6.86
N THR A 264 15.24 -7.22 -5.64
CA THR A 264 15.50 -5.97 -4.91
C THR A 264 15.14 -6.14 -3.43
N ASN A 265 15.73 -5.30 -2.58
CA ASN A 265 15.34 -5.12 -1.19
C ASN A 265 14.89 -3.67 -0.98
N TYR A 266 13.61 -3.47 -0.70
CA TYR A 266 13.10 -2.18 -0.26
C TYR A 266 13.19 -2.11 1.27
N THR A 267 14.04 -1.25 1.80
CA THR A 267 14.19 -1.04 3.24
C THR A 267 13.60 0.30 3.66
N GLN A 268 12.89 0.31 4.78
CA GLN A 268 12.49 1.53 5.48
C GLN A 268 13.56 2.00 6.47
N ASN A 269 14.62 1.22 6.67
CA ASN A 269 15.69 1.53 7.61
C ASN A 269 16.59 2.63 7.04
N ILE A 270 17.07 3.50 7.93
CA ILE A 270 18.06 4.55 7.64
C ILE A 270 19.41 4.25 8.33
N ASP A 271 19.58 3.01 8.79
CA ASP A 271 20.74 2.55 9.55
C ASP A 271 21.93 2.15 8.64
N ASN A 272 21.71 2.10 7.32
CA ASN A 272 22.66 1.77 6.26
C ASN A 272 23.36 0.41 6.41
N LEU A 273 22.81 -0.52 7.20
CA LEU A 273 23.41 -1.84 7.39
C LEU A 273 23.37 -2.69 6.11
N GLU A 274 22.38 -2.44 5.26
CA GLU A 274 22.23 -3.09 3.96
C GLU A 274 23.33 -2.68 2.98
N GLU A 275 23.79 -1.42 2.98
CA GLU A 275 24.80 -0.92 2.04
C GLU A 275 26.15 -1.65 2.21
N VAL A 276 26.49 -1.97 3.46
CA VAL A 276 27.75 -2.67 3.80
C VAL A 276 27.76 -4.12 3.28
N LEU A 277 26.59 -4.74 3.13
CA LEU A 277 26.46 -6.16 2.80
C LEU A 277 25.95 -6.43 1.39
N ILE A 278 24.99 -5.63 0.94
CA ILE A 278 24.20 -5.84 -0.27
C ILE A 278 24.77 -4.90 -1.32
N ALA A 279 25.69 -5.40 -2.13
CA ALA A 279 26.26 -4.62 -3.23
C ALA A 279 25.13 -4.21 -4.18
N VAL A 280 25.02 -2.90 -4.45
CA VAL A 280 24.16 -2.38 -5.51
C VAL A 280 24.80 -2.80 -6.83
N ASN A 281 24.15 -3.73 -7.54
CA ASN A 281 24.56 -4.15 -8.88
C ASN A 281 24.12 -3.13 -9.92
#